data_AF-A0A519VVJ6-F1
#
_entry.id   AF-A0A519VVJ6-F1
#
_cell.length_a   1.000
_cell.length_b   1.000
_cell.length_c   1.000
_cell.angle_alpha   90.00
_cell.angle_beta   90.00
_cell.angle_gamma   90.00
#
_symmetry.space_group_name_H-M   'P 1'
#
loop_
_entity.id
_entity.type
_entity.pdbx_description
1 polymer ?
#
loop_
_entity_poly.entity_id
_entity_poly.type
_entity_poly.pdbx_seq_one_letter_code
_entity_poly.pdbx_strand_id
1 'polypeptide(L)'
;MLFYVFTTKAKSYATKVVYLIGVLSAISYIGYPNFINRELMYLIIWWAGADMAKLYLTGNAITFKSMASQLTIIVMIVLILALNVKINYTSSATIGVSPFLELRHFAFALIAIVGAITWQRLKWVGFNQTIGLFTFIAPISFGIYISHWFLIAHAGYLDGIIQNTYAKYLVYI
;
A
#
# COMPACT_ATOMS: atom_id res chain seq x y z
N MET A 1 -10.23 10.15 0.80
CA MET A 1 -10.67 11.51 0.41
C MET A 1 -9.97 12.02 -0.87
N LEU A 2 -8.65 11.91 -1.01
CA LEU A 2 -7.92 12.36 -2.21
C LEU A 2 -8.41 11.72 -3.51
N PHE A 3 -8.76 10.42 -3.49
CA PHE A 3 -9.35 9.73 -4.65
C PHE A 3 -10.56 10.48 -5.23
N TYR A 4 -11.49 10.91 -4.38
CA TYR A 4 -12.68 11.65 -4.81
C TYR A 4 -12.31 12.99 -5.45
N VAL A 5 -11.36 13.73 -4.87
CA VAL A 5 -10.91 15.01 -5.43
C VAL A 5 -10.30 14.82 -6.82
N PHE A 6 -9.38 13.86 -6.99
CA PHE A 6 -8.75 13.63 -8.28
C PHE A 6 -9.74 13.14 -9.33
N THR A 7 -10.63 12.22 -8.98
CA THR A 7 -11.62 11.68 -9.93
C THR A 7 -12.68 12.70 -10.34
N THR A 8 -13.08 13.61 -9.44
CA THR A 8 -14.11 14.63 -9.75
C THR A 8 -13.54 15.90 -10.38
N LYS A 9 -12.36 16.36 -9.94
CA LYS A 9 -11.76 17.63 -10.41
C LYS A 9 -10.80 17.43 -11.58
N ALA A 10 -9.90 16.46 -11.51
CA ALA A 10 -8.92 16.20 -12.58
C ALA A 10 -9.46 15.26 -13.68
N LYS A 11 -10.55 14.52 -13.41
CA LYS A 11 -11.29 13.69 -14.38
C LYS A 11 -10.36 12.77 -15.19
N SER A 12 -10.27 12.97 -16.51
CA SER A 12 -9.44 12.18 -17.42
C SER A 12 -7.93 12.31 -17.17
N TYR A 13 -7.50 13.38 -16.49
CA TYR A 13 -6.10 13.63 -16.15
C TYR A 13 -5.70 13.10 -14.76
N ALA A 14 -6.65 12.56 -13.99
CA ALA A 14 -6.43 12.13 -12.61
C ALA A 14 -5.20 11.24 -12.44
N THR A 15 -5.08 10.16 -13.22
CA THR A 15 -3.93 9.24 -13.18
C THR A 15 -2.60 9.98 -13.45
N LYS A 16 -2.54 10.85 -14.46
CA LYS A 16 -1.32 11.60 -14.79
C LYS A 16 -0.91 12.55 -13.67
N VAL A 17 -1.89 13.25 -13.09
CA VAL A 17 -1.67 14.18 -11.97
C VAL A 17 -1.17 13.43 -10.74
N VAL A 18 -1.79 12.29 -10.41
CA VAL A 18 -1.38 11.45 -9.29
C VAL A 18 0.05 10.94 -9.48
N TYR A 19 0.39 10.48 -10.69
CA TYR A 19 1.76 10.04 -11.02
C TYR A 19 2.78 11.16 -10.85
N LEU A 20 2.49 12.34 -11.40
CA LEU A 20 3.38 13.49 -11.28
C LEU A 20 3.59 13.89 -9.82
N ILE A 21 2.51 14.02 -9.05
CA ILE A 21 2.57 14.36 -7.63
C ILE A 21 3.37 13.30 -6.87
N GLY A 22 3.11 12.01 -7.09
CA GLY A 22 3.80 10.94 -6.37
C GLY A 22 5.30 10.90 -6.65
N VAL A 23 5.73 11.14 -7.91
CA VAL A 23 7.16 11.22 -8.26
C VAL A 23 7.80 12.46 -7.63
N LEU A 24 7.16 13.63 -7.73
CA LEU A 24 7.67 14.86 -7.11
C LEU A 24 7.78 14.71 -5.59
N SER A 25 6.80 14.08 -4.95
CA SER A 25 6.83 13.77 -3.52
C SER A 25 7.91 12.77 -3.15
N ALA A 26 8.21 11.77 -3.99
CA ALA A 26 9.32 10.85 -3.76
C ALA A 26 10.69 11.57 -3.82
N ILE A 27 10.86 12.47 -4.81
CA ILE A 27 12.09 13.27 -4.95
C ILE A 27 12.25 14.20 -3.75
N SER A 28 11.20 14.95 -3.39
CA SER A 28 11.24 15.88 -2.27
C SER A 28 11.44 15.17 -0.92
N TYR A 29 10.97 13.92 -0.78
CA TYR A 29 11.16 13.11 0.43
C TYR A 29 12.64 12.84 0.75
N ILE A 30 13.53 12.83 -0.25
CA ILE A 30 14.97 12.65 -0.03
C ILE A 30 15.54 13.75 0.87
N GLY A 31 15.16 15.01 0.61
CA GLY A 31 15.65 16.16 1.38
C GLY A 31 14.73 16.54 2.55
N TYR A 32 13.43 16.28 2.43
CA TYR A 32 12.40 16.70 3.38
C TYR A 32 11.48 15.51 3.73
N PRO A 33 11.95 14.55 4.55
CA PRO A 33 11.16 13.39 4.94
C PRO A 33 10.05 13.82 5.92
N ASN A 34 8.87 14.12 5.37
CA ASN A 34 7.70 14.51 6.14
C ASN A 34 6.48 13.68 5.77
N PHE A 35 5.47 13.73 6.65
CA PHE A 35 4.23 12.98 6.51
C PHE A 35 3.52 13.21 5.17
N ILE A 36 3.46 14.46 4.70
CA ILE A 36 2.73 14.84 3.49
C ILE A 36 3.40 14.22 2.26
N ASN A 37 4.72 14.35 2.12
CA ASN A 37 5.47 13.74 1.03
C ASN A 37 5.29 12.23 1.01
N ARG A 38 5.35 11.59 2.18
CA ARG A 38 5.12 10.14 2.28
C ARG A 38 3.73 9.76 1.81
N GLU A 39 2.69 10.43 2.30
CA GLU A 39 1.29 10.12 1.96
C GLU A 39 1.01 10.31 0.47
N LEU A 40 1.47 11.43 -0.11
CA LEU A 40 1.30 11.74 -1.53
C LEU A 40 2.07 10.75 -2.43
N MET A 41 3.24 10.32 -2.00
CA MET A 41 3.99 9.25 -2.67
C MET A 41 3.20 7.93 -2.60
N TYR A 42 2.73 7.53 -1.41
CA TYR A 42 2.00 6.27 -1.20
C TYR A 42 0.68 6.19 -1.95
N LEU A 43 0.09 7.34 -2.27
CA LEU A 43 -1.07 7.41 -3.15
C LEU A 43 -0.86 6.64 -4.46
N ILE A 44 0.37 6.55 -4.98
CA ILE A 44 0.69 5.74 -6.17
C ILE A 44 0.36 4.26 -5.99
N ILE A 45 0.66 3.69 -4.81
CA ILE A 45 0.37 2.28 -4.52
C ILE A 45 -1.14 2.06 -4.49
N TRP A 46 -1.88 2.94 -3.81
CA TRP A 46 -3.34 2.87 -3.76
C TRP A 46 -3.97 3.10 -5.14
N TRP A 47 -3.39 4.00 -5.93
CA TRP A 47 -3.87 4.30 -7.28
C TRP A 47 -3.69 3.14 -8.26
N ALA A 48 -2.72 2.24 -8.02
CA ALA A 48 -2.59 1.01 -8.80
C ALA A 48 -3.87 0.17 -8.76
N GLY A 49 -4.51 0.07 -7.58
CA GLY A 49 -5.79 -0.60 -7.44
C GLY A 49 -6.91 0.10 -8.20
N ALA A 50 -6.92 1.45 -8.19
CA ALA A 50 -7.89 2.24 -8.95
C ALA A 50 -7.73 2.06 -10.47
N ASP A 51 -6.48 2.04 -10.99
CA ASP A 51 -6.21 1.80 -12.41
C ASP A 51 -6.63 0.38 -12.83
N MET A 52 -6.36 -0.64 -12.00
CA MET A 52 -6.83 -2.01 -12.25
C MET A 52 -8.36 -2.10 -12.24
N ALA A 53 -9.02 -1.46 -11.28
CA ALA A 53 -10.48 -1.43 -11.21
C ALA A 53 -11.09 -0.73 -12.44
N LYS A 54 -10.48 0.35 -12.91
CA LYS A 54 -10.91 1.02 -14.15
C LYS A 54 -10.76 0.12 -15.38
N LEU A 55 -9.64 -0.60 -15.50
CA LEU A 55 -9.47 -1.59 -16.57
C LEU A 55 -10.55 -2.67 -16.51
N TYR A 56 -10.82 -3.20 -15.32
CA TYR A 56 -11.87 -4.20 -15.10
C TYR A 56 -13.26 -3.68 -15.51
N LEU A 57 -13.66 -2.50 -15.02
CA LEU A 57 -14.97 -1.90 -15.32
C LEU A 57 -15.15 -1.54 -16.80
N THR A 58 -14.06 -1.24 -17.51
CA THR A 58 -14.09 -0.93 -18.95
C THR A 58 -13.96 -2.17 -19.84
N GLY A 59 -13.90 -3.37 -19.26
CA GLY A 59 -13.71 -4.63 -19.99
C GLY A 59 -12.31 -4.80 -20.59
N ASN A 60 -11.35 -3.94 -20.23
CA ASN A 60 -9.98 -4.02 -20.70
C ASN A 60 -9.20 -5.08 -19.91
N ALA A 61 -8.35 -5.84 -20.61
CA ALA A 61 -7.52 -6.85 -19.98
C ALA A 61 -6.45 -6.22 -19.07
N ILE A 62 -6.36 -6.68 -17.83
CA ILE A 62 -5.27 -6.35 -16.91
C ILE A 62 -4.03 -7.15 -17.35
N THR A 63 -3.03 -6.49 -17.90
CA THR A 63 -1.80 -7.09 -18.43
C THR A 63 -0.61 -6.20 -18.12
N PHE A 64 0.62 -6.71 -18.28
CA PHE A 64 1.82 -5.86 -18.19
C PHE A 64 1.79 -4.68 -19.15
N LYS A 65 1.20 -4.84 -20.34
CA LYS A 65 1.08 -3.75 -21.33
C LYS A 65 0.11 -2.67 -20.85
N SER A 66 -1.06 -3.05 -20.35
CA SER A 66 -2.06 -2.09 -19.86
C SER A 66 -1.62 -1.40 -18.56
N MET A 67 -0.81 -2.08 -17.74
CA MET A 67 -0.27 -1.56 -16.48
C MET A 67 1.12 -0.92 -16.62
N ALA A 68 1.67 -0.83 -17.84
CA ALA A 68 3.06 -0.42 -18.06
C ALA A 68 3.37 0.95 -17.45
N SER A 69 2.46 1.93 -17.61
CA SER A 69 2.67 3.26 -17.04
C SER A 69 2.74 3.24 -15.51
N GLN A 70 1.82 2.54 -14.84
CA GLN A 70 1.81 2.40 -13.39
C GLN A 70 3.09 1.70 -12.90
N LEU A 71 3.48 0.60 -13.57
CA LEU A 71 4.69 -0.16 -13.22
C LEU A 71 5.95 0.69 -13.36
N THR A 72 6.07 1.45 -14.46
CA THR A 72 7.20 2.36 -14.67
C THR A 72 7.29 3.40 -13.55
N ILE A 73 6.16 3.98 -13.11
CA ILE A 73 6.15 4.96 -12.01
C ILE A 73 6.55 4.32 -10.69
N ILE A 74 6.04 3.12 -10.36
CA ILE A 74 6.45 2.40 -9.14
C ILE A 74 7.94 2.07 -9.18
N VAL A 75 8.46 1.56 -10.30
CA VAL A 75 9.90 1.27 -10.48
C VAL A 75 10.73 2.54 -10.28
N MET A 76 10.32 3.66 -10.89
CA MET A 76 10.99 4.94 -10.71
C MET A 76 11.04 5.36 -9.23
N ILE A 77 9.93 5.23 -8.49
CA ILE A 77 9.90 5.54 -7.06
C ILE A 77 10.77 4.58 -6.25
N VAL A 78 10.79 3.28 -6.57
CA VAL A 78 11.72 2.32 -5.94
C VAL A 78 13.16 2.76 -6.11
N LEU A 79 13.56 3.21 -7.31
CA LEU A 79 14.90 3.71 -7.57
C LEU A 79 15.22 5.00 -6.81
N ILE A 80 14.26 5.93 -6.74
CA ILE A 80 14.38 7.18 -5.94
C ILE A 80 14.54 6.83 -4.45
N LEU A 81 13.78 5.88 -3.92
CA LEU A 81 13.86 5.46 -2.53
C LEU A 81 15.12 4.63 -2.24
N ALA A 82 15.63 3.87 -3.20
CA ALA A 82 16.95 3.22 -3.07
C ALA A 82 18.07 4.26 -2.97
N LEU A 83 17.97 5.35 -3.74
CA LEU A 83 18.86 6.50 -3.60
C LEU A 83 18.67 7.18 -2.24
N ASN A 84 17.44 7.35 -1.76
CA ASN A 84 17.16 7.90 -0.43
C ASN A 84 17.84 7.07 0.68
N VAL A 85 17.76 5.74 0.58
CA VAL A 85 18.47 4.83 1.49
C VAL A 85 19.96 5.09 1.44
N LYS A 86 20.56 5.16 0.24
CA LYS A 86 22.00 5.42 0.11
C LYS A 86 22.45 6.75 0.72
N ILE A 87 21.65 7.81 0.57
CA ILE A 87 22.00 9.17 1.04
C ILE A 87 21.76 9.31 2.55
N ASN A 88 20.60 8.86 3.03
CA ASN A 88 20.11 9.10 4.39
C ASN A 88 20.26 7.88 5.31
N TYR A 89 21.12 6.92 4.95
CA TYR A 89 21.44 5.78 5.80
C TYR A 89 22.09 6.23 7.11
N THR A 90 21.59 5.73 8.23
CA THR A 90 22.20 5.89 9.55
C THR A 90 22.45 4.52 10.17
N SER A 91 23.36 4.42 11.14
CA SER A 91 23.64 3.17 11.85
C SER A 91 22.44 2.65 12.66
N SER A 92 21.46 3.50 12.96
CA SER A 92 20.19 3.14 13.59
C SER A 92 19.09 2.72 12.61
N ALA A 93 19.34 2.83 11.31
CA ALA A 93 18.36 2.48 10.29
C ALA A 93 18.16 0.95 10.27
N THR A 94 16.93 0.52 10.54
CA THR A 94 16.50 -0.87 10.41
C THR A 94 15.50 -1.00 9.26
N ILE A 95 15.20 -2.21 8.83
CA ILE A 95 14.20 -2.49 7.78
C ILE A 95 12.80 -1.92 8.15
N GLY A 96 12.53 -1.70 9.44
CA GLY A 96 11.29 -1.12 9.95
C GLY A 96 11.27 0.40 10.06
N VAL A 97 12.38 1.08 9.77
CA VAL A 97 12.56 2.51 10.01
C VAL A 97 13.00 3.19 8.71
N SER A 98 12.57 4.45 8.50
CA SER A 98 13.03 5.26 7.38
C SER A 98 14.57 5.34 7.40
N PRO A 99 15.26 5.23 6.26
CA PRO A 99 14.75 5.27 4.89
C PRO A 99 14.36 3.92 4.26
N PHE A 100 14.58 2.78 4.95
CA PHE A 100 14.26 1.45 4.39
C PHE A 100 12.76 1.15 4.38
N LEU A 101 12.02 1.74 5.33
CA LEU A 101 10.59 1.53 5.51
C LEU A 101 9.79 1.80 4.22
N GLU A 102 10.02 2.94 3.59
CA GLU A 102 9.30 3.33 2.37
C GLU A 102 9.74 2.47 1.19
N LEU A 103 11.06 2.21 1.06
CA LEU A 103 11.62 1.37 0.01
C LEU A 103 10.99 -0.02 0.02
N ARG A 104 10.88 -0.67 1.18
CA ARG A 104 10.27 -2.00 1.28
C ARG A 104 8.79 -1.99 0.88
N HIS A 105 8.04 -0.94 1.20
CA HIS A 105 6.62 -0.89 0.86
C HIS A 105 6.41 -0.77 -0.65
N PHE A 106 7.20 0.07 -1.32
CA PHE A 106 7.15 0.20 -2.78
C PHE A 106 7.68 -1.04 -3.49
N ALA A 107 8.76 -1.64 -3.00
CA ALA A 107 9.29 -2.89 -3.54
C ALA A 107 8.27 -4.03 -3.39
N PHE A 108 7.64 -4.16 -2.22
CA PHE A 108 6.59 -5.14 -2.00
C PHE A 108 5.37 -4.88 -2.89
N ALA A 109 4.92 -3.64 -3.03
CA ALA A 109 3.82 -3.29 -3.93
C ALA A 109 4.13 -3.67 -5.39
N LEU A 110 5.36 -3.41 -5.85
CA LEU A 110 5.81 -3.82 -7.18
C LEU A 110 5.75 -5.35 -7.35
N ILE A 111 6.32 -6.10 -6.39
CA ILE A 111 6.31 -7.57 -6.39
C ILE A 111 4.87 -8.09 -6.37
N ALA A 112 4.01 -7.52 -5.53
CA ALA A 112 2.62 -7.93 -5.41
C ALA A 112 1.83 -7.70 -6.71
N ILE A 113 2.01 -6.53 -7.35
CA ILE A 113 1.34 -6.23 -8.64
C ILE A 113 1.85 -7.15 -9.75
N VAL A 114 3.17 -7.32 -9.88
CA VAL A 114 3.77 -8.20 -10.89
C VAL A 114 3.35 -9.65 -10.66
N GLY A 115 3.35 -10.08 -9.40
CA GLY A 115 2.90 -11.40 -8.97
C GLY A 115 1.43 -11.62 -9.29
N ALA A 116 0.56 -10.65 -9.00
CA ALA A 116 -0.87 -10.73 -9.30
C ALA A 116 -1.14 -10.83 -10.82
N ILE A 117 -0.49 -10.01 -11.65
CA ILE A 117 -0.64 -10.09 -13.12
C ILE A 117 -0.13 -11.44 -13.65
N THR A 118 0.98 -11.93 -13.11
CA THR A 118 1.52 -13.25 -13.49
C THR A 118 0.57 -14.37 -13.08
N TRP A 119 0.06 -14.33 -11.86
CA TRP A 119 -0.85 -15.34 -11.33
C TRP A 119 -2.21 -15.34 -12.03
N GLN A 120 -2.69 -14.17 -12.44
CA GLN A 120 -3.87 -14.03 -13.30
C GLN A 120 -3.67 -14.74 -14.64
N ARG A 121 -2.48 -14.65 -15.27
CA ARG A 121 -2.18 -15.38 -16.52
C ARG A 121 -2.19 -16.89 -16.33
N LEU A 122 -1.88 -17.35 -15.13
CA LEU A 122 -2.04 -18.75 -14.71
C LEU A 122 -3.48 -19.09 -14.31
N LYS A 123 -4.46 -18.23 -14.62
CA LYS A 123 -5.88 -18.41 -14.30
C LYS A 123 -6.14 -18.64 -12.80
N TRP A 124 -5.38 -17.96 -11.93
CA TRP A 124 -5.58 -18.00 -10.48
C TRP A 124 -5.51 -19.42 -9.87
N VAL A 125 -4.62 -20.28 -10.38
CA VAL A 125 -4.41 -21.63 -9.82
C VAL A 125 -4.15 -21.55 -8.32
N GLY A 126 -4.92 -22.31 -7.53
CA GLY A 126 -4.82 -22.35 -6.07
C GLY A 126 -5.54 -21.23 -5.33
N PHE A 127 -6.16 -20.27 -6.02
CA PHE A 127 -6.82 -19.13 -5.37
C PHE A 127 -7.95 -19.59 -4.44
N ASN A 128 -8.88 -20.42 -4.93
CA ASN A 128 -10.02 -20.87 -4.13
C ASN A 128 -9.62 -21.66 -2.87
N GLN A 129 -8.47 -22.33 -2.90
CA GLN A 129 -7.96 -23.14 -1.78
C GLN A 129 -7.16 -22.32 -0.76
N THR A 130 -6.71 -21.12 -1.12
CA THR A 130 -5.81 -20.30 -0.29
C THR A 130 -6.46 -18.96 0.08
N ILE A 131 -6.42 -18.00 -0.83
CA ILE A 131 -6.84 -16.61 -0.60
C ILE A 131 -8.36 -16.45 -0.79
N GLY A 132 -8.96 -17.27 -1.64
CA GLY A 132 -10.38 -17.23 -1.98
C GLY A 132 -11.30 -17.38 -0.76
N LEU A 133 -10.85 -18.11 0.27
CA LEU A 133 -11.57 -18.26 1.54
C LEU A 133 -11.80 -16.91 2.25
N PHE A 134 -10.89 -15.95 2.06
CA PHE A 134 -10.95 -14.64 2.71
C PHE A 134 -11.73 -13.59 1.89
N THR A 135 -12.28 -13.96 0.73
CA THR A 135 -13.09 -13.04 -0.09
C THR A 135 -14.32 -12.53 0.64
N PHE A 136 -14.90 -13.34 1.54
CA PHE A 136 -16.04 -12.95 2.36
C PHE A 136 -15.71 -11.82 3.35
N ILE A 137 -14.51 -11.84 3.94
CA ILE A 137 -14.07 -10.80 4.89
C ILE A 137 -13.35 -9.64 4.21
N ALA A 138 -12.96 -9.79 2.94
CA ALA A 138 -12.22 -8.77 2.21
C ALA A 138 -12.88 -7.38 2.23
N PRO A 139 -14.22 -7.21 2.08
CA PRO A 139 -14.87 -5.90 2.12
C PRO A 139 -14.73 -5.17 3.47
N ILE A 140 -14.61 -5.91 4.57
CA ILE A 140 -14.47 -5.35 5.92
C ILE A 140 -13.03 -5.39 6.45
N SER A 141 -12.10 -5.99 5.70
CA SER A 141 -10.70 -6.19 6.11
C SER A 141 -10.01 -4.90 6.54
N PHE A 142 -10.26 -3.80 5.83
CA PHE A 142 -9.72 -2.50 6.20
C PHE A 142 -10.32 -1.94 7.50
N GLY A 143 -11.61 -2.20 7.74
CA GLY A 143 -12.27 -1.87 9.00
C GLY A 143 -11.64 -2.64 10.16
N ILE A 144 -11.47 -3.95 10.01
CA ILE A 144 -10.77 -4.81 10.98
C ILE A 144 -9.36 -4.28 11.24
N TYR A 145 -8.63 -3.92 10.18
CA TYR A 145 -7.30 -3.32 10.31
C TYR A 145 -7.30 -1.99 11.06
N ILE A 146 -8.28 -1.10 10.93
CA ILE A 146 -8.29 0.12 11.75
C ILE A 146 -8.65 -0.23 13.21
N SER A 147 -9.63 -1.12 13.39
CA SER A 147 -10.12 -1.49 14.72
C SER A 147 -9.07 -2.21 15.56
N HIS A 148 -8.13 -2.96 14.98
CA HIS A 148 -7.09 -3.68 15.74
C HIS A 148 -6.29 -2.76 16.66
N TRP A 149 -6.09 -1.48 16.28
CA TRP A 149 -5.34 -0.54 17.10
C TRP A 149 -6.02 -0.31 18.46
N PHE A 150 -7.34 -0.12 18.46
CA PHE A 150 -8.13 0.12 19.66
C PHE A 150 -8.46 -1.17 20.41
N LEU A 151 -8.70 -2.26 19.66
CA LEU A 151 -9.18 -3.51 20.23
C LEU A 151 -8.07 -4.41 20.79
N ILE A 152 -6.85 -4.29 20.27
CA ILE A 152 -5.72 -5.17 20.61
C ILE A 152 -4.49 -4.35 21.03
N ALA A 153 -4.00 -3.46 20.15
CA ALA A 153 -2.70 -2.79 20.38
C ALA A 153 -2.72 -1.83 21.58
N HIS A 154 -3.85 -1.13 21.78
CA HIS A 154 -4.06 -0.16 22.87
C HIS A 154 -5.30 -0.51 23.71
N ALA A 155 -5.59 -1.80 23.84
CA ALA A 155 -6.74 -2.28 24.58
C ALA A 155 -6.57 -2.07 26.09
N GLY A 156 -7.36 -1.17 26.67
CA GLY A 156 -7.41 -0.91 28.11
C GLY A 156 -8.73 -1.31 28.79
N TYR A 157 -9.69 -1.85 28.04
CA TYR A 157 -11.04 -2.10 28.55
C TYR A 157 -11.14 -3.25 29.57
N LEU A 158 -10.08 -4.06 29.73
CA LEU A 158 -10.00 -5.10 30.75
C LEU A 158 -9.05 -4.76 31.92
N ASP A 159 -8.48 -3.55 31.95
CA ASP A 159 -7.44 -3.18 32.94
C ASP A 159 -7.92 -3.21 34.40
N GLY A 160 -9.21 -3.01 34.63
CA GLY A 160 -9.83 -3.15 35.96
C GLY A 160 -10.42 -4.53 36.27
N ILE A 161 -10.50 -5.43 35.29
CA ILE A 161 -11.21 -6.72 35.43
C ILE A 161 -10.20 -7.87 35.56
N ILE A 162 -9.19 -7.91 34.71
CA ILE A 162 -8.20 -8.99 34.68
C ILE A 162 -6.83 -8.41 35.03
N GLN A 163 -6.34 -8.75 36.22
CA GLN A 163 -5.01 -8.31 36.69
C GLN A 163 -3.86 -9.07 36.03
N ASN A 164 -4.11 -10.30 35.58
CA ASN A 164 -3.10 -11.13 34.92
C ASN A 164 -2.93 -10.74 33.45
N THR A 165 -1.75 -10.23 33.08
CA THR A 165 -1.43 -9.75 31.74
C THR A 165 -1.61 -10.80 30.64
N TYR A 166 -1.23 -12.06 30.89
CA TYR A 166 -1.35 -13.13 29.88
C TYR A 166 -2.80 -13.55 29.67
N ALA A 167 -3.59 -13.67 30.74
CA ALA A 167 -5.02 -13.94 30.64
C ALA A 167 -5.75 -12.79 29.92
N LYS A 168 -5.36 -11.54 30.20
CA LYS A 168 -5.88 -10.35 29.53
C LYS A 168 -5.59 -10.38 28.02
N TYR A 169 -4.36 -10.73 27.64
CA TYR A 169 -3.96 -10.82 26.23
C TYR A 169 -4.71 -11.93 25.47
N LEU A 170 -4.96 -13.08 26.11
CA LEU A 170 -5.73 -14.17 25.51
C LEU A 170 -7.20 -13.80 25.26
N VAL A 171 -7.79 -12.93 26.08
CA VAL A 171 -9.19 -12.48 25.91
C VAL A 171 -9.30 -11.37 24.85
N TYR A 172 -8.22 -10.64 24.57
CA TYR A 172 -8.17 -9.63 23.51
C TYR A 172 -8.05 -10.22 22.09
N ILE A 173 -7.63 -11.49 21.96
CA ILE A 173 -7.48 -12.23 20.69
C ILE A 173 -8.77 -13.01 20.40
#